data_AF-A0A2A7BP10-F1
#
_entry.id   AF-A0A2A7BP10-F1
#
_cell.length_a   1.000
_cell.length_b   1.000
_cell.length_c   1.000
_cell.angle_alpha   90.00
_cell.angle_beta   90.00
_cell.angle_gamma   90.00
#
_symmetry.space_group_name_H-M   'P 1'
#
loop_
_entity.id
_entity.type
_entity.pdbx_description
1 polymer ?
#
loop_
_entity_poly.entity_id
_entity_poly.type
_entity_poly.pdbx_seq_one_letter_code
_entity_poly.pdbx_strand_id
1 'polypeptide(L)'
;MAGQIRMSPEELKSKATRYGQGANQIEDILRQLQNLQNELRGEWEGRAFEGFDQQFNQLKPKVQNFAQLLQEINMQLNKTAEAVARHDEDLSRNFGLQ
;
A
#
# COMPACT_ATOMS: atom_id res chain seq x y z
N MET A 1 10.89 -8.34 24.02
CA MET A 1 10.60 -9.60 23.32
C MET A 1 9.96 -9.24 22.00
N ALA A 2 10.72 -9.28 20.90
CA ALA A 2 10.16 -9.03 19.57
C ALA A 2 9.06 -10.08 19.33
N GLY A 3 7.85 -9.63 19.01
CA GLY A 3 6.69 -10.50 18.88
C GLY A 3 6.99 -11.61 17.88
N GLN A 4 6.91 -12.86 18.33
CA GLN A 4 7.11 -14.03 17.48
C GLN A 4 6.02 -14.02 16.40
N ILE A 5 6.42 -13.78 15.16
CA ILE A 5 5.48 -13.79 14.03
C ILE A 5 5.01 -15.23 13.83
N ARG A 6 3.72 -15.47 14.09
CA ARG A 6 3.09 -16.80 14.00
C ARG A 6 2.65 -17.18 12.58
N MET A 7 3.00 -16.38 11.57
CA MET A 7 2.61 -16.59 10.18
C MET A 7 3.76 -17.18 9.37
N SER A 8 3.45 -18.04 8.40
CA SER A 8 4.44 -18.56 7.48
C SER A 8 4.97 -17.48 6.52
N PRO A 9 6.17 -17.64 5.93
CA PRO A 9 6.68 -16.76 4.89
C PRO A 9 5.69 -16.56 3.72
N GLU A 10 4.99 -17.61 3.32
CA GLU A 10 3.99 -17.57 2.24
C GLU A 10 2.77 -16.74 2.64
N GLU A 11 2.28 -16.88 3.88
CA GLU A 11 1.17 -16.07 4.38
C GLU A 11 1.53 -14.58 4.43
N LEU A 12 2.75 -14.26 4.86
CA LEU A 12 3.29 -12.89 4.88
C LEU A 12 3.34 -12.31 3.46
N LYS A 13 3.87 -13.06 2.48
CA LYS A 13 3.92 -12.64 1.06
C LYS A 13 2.54 -12.47 0.44
N SER A 14 1.59 -13.34 0.78
CA SER A 14 0.21 -13.26 0.33
C SER A 14 -0.46 -11.97 0.84
N LYS A 15 -0.29 -11.66 2.13
CA LYS A 15 -0.78 -10.40 2.71
C LYS A 15 -0.07 -9.18 2.12
N ALA A 16 1.24 -9.23 1.94
CA ALA A 16 2.04 -8.16 1.31
C ALA A 16 1.50 -7.81 -0.08
N THR A 17 1.24 -8.83 -0.91
CA THR A 17 0.66 -8.66 -2.24
C THR A 17 -0.70 -7.96 -2.20
N ARG A 18 -1.57 -8.30 -1.24
CA ARG A 18 -2.87 -7.62 -1.08
C ARG A 18 -2.73 -6.14 -0.74
N TYR A 19 -1.77 -5.79 0.13
CA TYR A 19 -1.46 -4.39 0.43
C TYR A 19 -0.97 -3.64 -0.82
N GLY A 20 -0.07 -4.24 -1.60
CA GLY A 20 0.41 -3.65 -2.86
C GLY A 20 -0.69 -3.47 -3.91
N GLN A 21 -1.59 -4.45 -4.05
CA GLN A 21 -2.75 -4.35 -4.94
C GLN A 21 -3.69 -3.21 -4.51
N GLY A 22 -4.00 -3.11 -3.21
CA GLY A 22 -4.84 -2.04 -2.69
C GLY A 22 -4.23 -0.66 -2.90
N ALA A 23 -2.91 -0.52 -2.71
CA ALA A 23 -2.19 0.72 -3.00
C ALA A 23 -2.34 1.15 -4.47
N ASN A 24 -2.11 0.22 -5.41
CA ASN A 24 -2.23 0.49 -6.83
C ASN A 24 -3.67 0.90 -7.20
N GLN A 25 -4.68 0.19 -6.68
CA GLN A 25 -6.09 0.54 -6.90
C GLN A 25 -6.43 1.94 -6.41
N ILE A 26 -5.92 2.34 -5.24
CA ILE A 26 -6.14 3.68 -4.70
C ILE A 26 -5.49 4.75 -5.60
N GLU A 27 -4.27 4.51 -6.08
CA GLU A 27 -3.61 5.42 -7.03
C GLU A 27 -4.39 5.56 -8.34
N ASP A 28 -4.88 4.45 -8.89
CA ASP A 28 -5.65 4.44 -10.13
C ASP A 28 -6.96 5.21 -9.98
N ILE A 29 -7.72 4.96 -8.90
CA ILE A 29 -8.95 5.69 -8.59
C ILE A 29 -8.65 7.17 -8.42
N LEU A 30 -7.57 7.52 -7.70
CA LEU A 30 -7.20 8.92 -7.49
C LEU A 30 -6.88 9.64 -8.80
N ARG A 31 -6.18 8.97 -9.73
CA ARG A 31 -5.89 9.51 -11.06
C ARG A 31 -7.17 9.71 -11.87
N GLN A 32 -8.08 8.73 -11.86
CA GLN A 32 -9.37 8.83 -12.55
C GLN A 32 -10.21 10.01 -12.03
N LEU A 33 -10.31 10.16 -10.71
CA LEU A 33 -11.04 11.27 -10.09
C LEU A 33 -10.39 12.63 -10.38
N GLN A 34 -9.06 12.68 -10.43
CA GLN A 34 -8.33 13.91 -10.77
C GLN A 34 -8.61 14.34 -12.23
N ASN A 35 -8.69 13.39 -13.16
CA ASN A 35 -9.05 13.68 -14.55
C ASN A 35 -10.49 14.20 -14.64
N LEU A 36 -11.45 13.50 -14.00
CA LEU A 36 -12.84 13.94 -13.94
C LEU A 36 -12.97 15.35 -13.35
N GLN A 37 -12.20 15.68 -12.31
CA GLN A 37 -12.22 17.01 -11.73
C GLN A 37 -11.70 18.10 -12.68
N ASN A 38 -10.68 17.79 -13.48
CA ASN A 38 -10.18 18.72 -14.49
C ASN A 38 -11.21 18.94 -15.61
N GLU A 39 -11.93 17.89 -16.02
CA GLU A 39 -13.03 17.99 -16.98
C GLU A 39 -14.16 18.87 -16.43
N LEU A 40 -14.63 18.60 -15.21
CA LEU A 40 -15.70 19.37 -14.57
C LEU A 40 -15.31 20.84 -14.36
N ARG A 41 -14.03 21.15 -14.12
CA ARG A 41 -13.56 22.54 -14.03
C ARG A 41 -13.73 23.31 -15.35
N GLY A 42 -13.64 22.64 -16.49
CA GLY A 42 -13.85 23.26 -17.81
C GLY A 42 -15.32 23.51 -18.14
N GLU A 43 -16.22 22.65 -17.65
CA GLU A 43 -17.65 22.70 -17.95
C GLU A 43 -18.43 23.68 -17.05
N TRP A 44 -17.92 24.00 -15.85
CA TRP A 44 -18.62 24.84 -14.89
C TRP A 44 -18.20 26.32 -15.03
N GLU A 45 -19.06 27.14 -15.62
CA GLU A 45 -18.91 28.61 -15.57
C GLU A 45 -19.22 29.14 -14.15
N GLY A 46 -18.19 29.57 -13.42
CA GLY A 46 -18.33 30.36 -12.19
C GLY A 46 -17.92 29.67 -10.88
N ARG A 47 -17.97 30.44 -9.78
CA ARG A 47 -17.42 30.11 -8.44
C ARG A 47 -18.08 28.94 -7.72
N ALA A 48 -19.17 28.38 -8.25
CA ALA A 48 -19.95 27.33 -7.58
C ALA A 48 -19.16 26.02 -7.37
N PHE A 49 -18.11 25.77 -8.18
CA PHE A 49 -17.29 24.57 -8.10
C PHE A 49 -15.99 24.74 -7.26
N GLU A 50 -15.67 25.98 -6.83
CA GLU A 50 -14.40 26.27 -6.12
C GLU A 50 -14.29 25.53 -4.78
N GLY A 51 -15.39 25.41 -4.04
CA GLY A 51 -15.39 24.75 -2.72
C GLY A 51 -15.14 23.24 -2.81
N PHE A 52 -15.61 22.59 -3.88
CA PHE A 52 -15.32 21.18 -4.13
C PHE A 52 -13.87 21.00 -4.59
N ASP A 53 -13.40 21.87 -5.48
CA ASP A 53 -12.04 21.84 -6.00
C ASP A 53 -11.00 21.97 -4.88
N GLN A 54 -11.22 22.89 -3.95
CA GLN A 54 -10.37 23.09 -2.77
C GLN A 54 -10.34 21.85 -1.88
N GLN A 55 -11.49 21.26 -1.56
CA GLN A 55 -11.56 20.07 -0.70
C GLN A 55 -10.83 18.89 -1.32
N PHE A 56 -11.02 18.64 -2.62
CA PHE A 56 -10.31 17.55 -3.29
C PHE A 56 -8.79 17.79 -3.28
N ASN A 57 -8.33 19.01 -3.60
CA ASN A 57 -6.90 19.32 -3.58
C ASN A 57 -6.28 19.19 -2.17
N GLN A 58 -7.05 19.45 -1.11
CA GLN A 58 -6.61 19.24 0.28
C GLN A 58 -6.55 17.76 0.67
N LEU A 59 -7.48 16.93 0.18
CA LEU A 59 -7.57 15.51 0.52
C LEU A 59 -6.68 14.61 -0.34
N LYS A 60 -6.43 14.99 -1.60
CA LYS A 60 -5.55 14.29 -2.54
C LYS A 60 -4.23 13.83 -1.91
N PRO A 61 -3.42 14.71 -1.28
CA PRO A 61 -2.15 14.27 -0.69
C PRO A 61 -2.34 13.26 0.45
N LYS A 62 -3.45 13.30 1.20
CA LYS A 62 -3.73 12.31 2.25
C LYS A 62 -4.00 10.93 1.66
N VAL A 63 -4.72 10.87 0.55
CA VAL A 63 -4.98 9.61 -0.18
C VAL A 63 -3.68 9.06 -0.78
N GLN A 64 -2.82 9.93 -1.34
CA GLN A 64 -1.49 9.54 -1.82
C GLN A 64 -0.62 8.98 -0.70
N ASN A 65 -0.56 9.65 0.45
CA ASN A 65 0.19 9.17 1.61
C ASN A 65 -0.35 7.83 2.12
N PHE A 66 -1.66 7.61 2.05
CA PHE A 66 -2.25 6.33 2.42
C PHE A 66 -1.85 5.21 1.43
N ALA A 67 -1.90 5.46 0.12
CA ALA A 67 -1.40 4.51 -0.87
C ALA A 67 0.10 4.18 -0.65
N GLN A 68 0.92 5.19 -0.35
CA GLN A 68 2.32 5.00 -0.02
C GLN A 68 2.50 4.14 1.25
N LEU A 69 1.73 4.39 2.30
CA LEU A 69 1.76 3.58 3.52
C LEU A 69 1.45 2.10 3.21
N LEU A 70 0.48 1.82 2.34
CA LEU A 70 0.18 0.44 1.94
C LEU A 70 1.36 -0.20 1.17
N GLN A 71 2.07 0.56 0.32
CA GLN A 71 3.30 0.08 -0.33
C GLN A 71 4.42 -0.18 0.67
N GLU A 72 4.57 0.66 1.69
CA GLU A 72 5.55 0.47 2.76
C GLU A 72 5.25 -0.80 3.57
N ILE A 73 3.98 -1.04 3.89
CA ILE A 73 3.54 -2.29 4.55
C ILE A 73 3.85 -3.50 3.67
N ASN A 74 3.53 -3.44 2.37
CA ASN A 74 3.89 -4.49 1.41
C ASN A 74 5.40 -4.80 1.45
N MET A 75 6.24 -3.77 1.36
CA MET A 75 7.70 -3.92 1.39
C MET A 75 8.19 -4.53 2.72
N GLN A 76 7.66 -4.07 3.86
CA GLN A 76 8.04 -4.56 5.17
C GLN A 76 7.62 -6.01 5.39
N LEU A 77 6.42 -6.40 4.94
CA LEU A 77 5.95 -7.78 5.03
C LEU A 77 6.79 -8.73 4.17
N ASN A 78 7.20 -8.32 2.96
CA ASN A 78 8.10 -9.12 2.13
C ASN A 78 9.48 -9.29 2.78
N LYS A 79 10.10 -8.22 3.29
CA LYS A 79 11.36 -8.29 4.03
C LYS A 79 11.26 -9.22 5.25
N THR A 80 10.13 -9.16 5.94
CA THR A 80 9.86 -10.02 7.09
C THR A 80 9.72 -11.48 6.67
N ALA A 81 9.01 -11.77 5.58
CA ALA A 81 8.89 -13.12 5.04
C ALA A 81 10.25 -13.72 4.66
N GLU A 82 11.12 -12.91 4.04
CA GLU A 82 12.49 -13.31 3.71
C GLU A 82 13.33 -13.61 4.95
N ALA A 83 13.21 -12.78 5.99
CA ALA A 83 13.92 -13.00 7.25
C ALA A 83 13.46 -14.28 7.95
N VAL A 84 12.16 -14.55 8.00
CA VAL A 84 11.59 -15.79 8.57
C VAL A 84 12.06 -17.01 7.77
N ALA A 85 11.99 -16.96 6.44
CA ALA A 85 12.43 -18.08 5.60
C ALA A 85 13.91 -18.42 5.77
N ARG A 86 14.78 -17.41 5.86
CA ARG A 86 16.22 -17.60 6.12
C ARG A 86 16.47 -18.21 7.50
N HIS A 87 15.77 -17.71 8.51
CA HIS A 87 15.88 -18.23 9.87
C HIS A 87 15.44 -19.70 9.96
N ASP A 88 14.36 -20.08 9.26
CA ASP A 88 13.90 -21.46 9.20
C ASP A 88 14.86 -22.38 8.42
N GLU A 89 15.48 -21.88 7.34
CA GLU A 89 16.51 -22.61 6.60
C GLU A 89 17.77 -22.84 7.45
N ASP A 90 18.24 -21.82 8.17
CA ASP A 90 19.38 -21.91 9.07
C ASP A 90 19.11 -22.87 10.22
N LEU A 91 17.90 -22.83 10.81
CA LEU A 91 17.48 -23.81 11.82
C LEU A 91 17.48 -25.23 11.24
N SER A 92 16.90 -25.44 10.07
CA SER A 92 16.86 -26.75 9.40
C SER A 92 18.27 -27.31 9.16
N ARG A 93 19.21 -26.47 8.69
CA ARG A 93 20.62 -26.86 8.52
C ARG A 93 21.31 -27.21 9.84
N ASN A 94 21.05 -26.45 10.90
CA ASN A 94 21.66 -26.69 12.21
C ASN A 94 21.07 -27.92 12.92
N PHE A 95 19.81 -28.26 12.66
CA PHE A 95 19.17 -29.49 13.17
C PHE A 95 19.46 -30.71 12.30
N GLY A 96 19.75 -30.53 11.01
CA GLY A 96 20.29 -31.54 10.12
C GLY A 96 21.75 -31.87 10.42
N LEU A 97 22.02 -32.39 11.62
CA LEU A 97 23.33 -32.96 11.97
C LEU A 97 23.45 -34.39 11.40
N GLN A 98 24.44 -34.57 10.53
CA GLN A 98 25.12 -35.81 10.06
C GLN A 98 24.29 -36.87 9.32
#